data_AF-A0A9X0YR05-F1
#
_entry.id   AF-A0A9X0YR05-F1
#
_cell.length_a   1.000
_cell.length_b   1.000
_cell.length_c   1.000
_cell.angle_alpha   90.00
_cell.angle_beta   90.00
_cell.angle_gamma   90.00
#
_symmetry.space_group_name_H-M   'P 1'
#
loop_
_entity.id
_entity.type
_entity.pdbx_description
1 polymer ?
#
loop_
_entity_poly.entity_id
_entity_poly.type
_entity_poly.pdbx_seq_one_letter_code
_entity_poly.pdbx_strand_id
1 'polypeptide(L)'
;MRDFIAFDIGGTLIKYSVLKENGSIIYKNEVPTEADLGGSAVIDKVKKIGDELLQSYPITGICISTAGQVDSKKGEILYASSLIPTYTGMQIKKELETYFQLQVEVENDVNCVGLAESWIGKGKDVKSLFCLTIGTGIGGSYIIDNKLHSGHSFSGGEIGYIPIEGSQFEELASTRTLVKNVAKQKGFPEDKLNGKDIFELALNGDEVCIREINQLVYYLSKGIATIAYMMNPEMIVIGGGITNQKEYLYPLIMKQLEKDLIPALLDKTKIEIAGNLNDAGMVGALRHFLLQESLQPFNRITTMIESNKHKLTKGEATIAKYVTMNLSDVPNHTISHMADKINVSESMITRFCKKLEIGSYNQLRMMAKEATIGTRLHDKTENSSLVEIKEDYINILNKIDTLNQSVDFAEIGSQLRLAKRIILYGSEEKEYVMNQLKYKMMELHIPVDVFSNRYQMDRSVHLLDQHCLVVGLSISGFNSNVLKMLEAARKCNATTIGITSQQDSPITERTDITFFIPSGNDVGKVSHSIREVSLFYLLDTFLKEIQPLKKTQVM
;
A
#
# COMPACT_ATOMS: atom_id res chain seq x y z
N MET A 1 -20.29 -6.22 16.97
CA MET A 1 -20.14 -5.78 15.57
C MET A 1 -20.04 -4.27 15.60
N ARG A 2 -19.11 -3.74 14.82
CA ARG A 2 -18.78 -2.31 14.76
C ARG A 2 -19.68 -1.60 13.76
N ASP A 3 -19.92 -0.31 13.99
CA ASP A 3 -20.72 0.56 13.13
C ASP A 3 -19.80 1.57 12.44
N PHE A 4 -20.09 1.90 11.18
CA PHE A 4 -19.27 2.73 10.30
C PHE A 4 -20.15 3.75 9.59
N ILE A 5 -19.63 4.95 9.36
CA ILE A 5 -20.27 5.89 8.42
C ILE A 5 -19.69 5.62 7.04
N ALA A 6 -20.56 5.44 6.04
CA ALA A 6 -20.14 5.38 4.65
C ALA A 6 -20.74 6.54 3.88
N PHE A 7 -19.91 7.23 3.10
CA PHE A 7 -20.32 8.26 2.15
C PHE A 7 -20.05 7.77 0.72
N ASP A 8 -20.97 8.07 -0.19
CA ASP A 8 -20.82 7.89 -1.63
C ASP A 8 -21.00 9.25 -2.30
N ILE A 9 -19.87 9.87 -2.64
CA ILE A 9 -19.78 11.24 -3.14
C ILE A 9 -19.88 11.20 -4.67
N GLY A 10 -21.10 11.30 -5.18
CA GLY A 10 -21.36 11.47 -6.60
C GLY A 10 -21.41 12.95 -7.02
N GLY A 11 -21.44 13.22 -8.32
CA GLY A 11 -21.52 14.58 -8.84
C GLY A 11 -22.86 15.29 -8.62
N THR A 12 -23.94 14.54 -8.37
CA THR A 12 -25.30 15.10 -8.17
C THR A 12 -25.77 14.96 -6.73
N LEU A 13 -25.55 13.80 -6.12
CA LEU A 13 -25.95 13.47 -4.76
C LEU A 13 -24.76 12.93 -3.97
N ILE A 14 -24.71 13.30 -2.69
CA ILE A 14 -23.93 12.60 -1.67
C ILE A 14 -24.91 11.68 -0.96
N LYS A 15 -24.73 10.38 -1.15
CA LYS A 15 -25.46 9.37 -0.36
C LYS A 15 -24.64 9.03 0.86
N TYR A 16 -25.29 8.77 1.98
CA TYR A 16 -24.61 8.39 3.20
C TYR A 16 -25.41 7.41 4.02
N SER A 17 -24.71 6.57 4.77
CA SER A 17 -25.31 5.54 5.60
C SER A 17 -24.49 5.26 6.85
N VAL A 18 -25.16 4.69 7.85
CA VAL A 18 -24.50 3.97 8.93
C VAL A 18 -24.62 2.48 8.63
N LEU A 19 -23.48 1.81 8.51
CA LEU A 19 -23.37 0.40 8.17
C LEU A 19 -22.81 -0.38 9.35
N LYS A 20 -23.25 -1.62 9.53
CA LYS A 20 -22.54 -2.59 10.36
C LYS A 20 -21.38 -3.21 9.58
N GLU A 21 -20.42 -3.73 10.32
CA GLU A 21 -19.25 -4.47 9.82
C GLU A 21 -19.54 -5.61 8.81
N ASN A 22 -20.74 -6.20 8.79
CA ASN A 22 -21.14 -7.20 7.79
C ASN A 22 -21.79 -6.61 6.52
N GLY A 23 -21.81 -5.28 6.38
CA GLY A 23 -22.45 -4.58 5.26
C GLY A 23 -23.95 -4.29 5.45
N SER A 24 -24.57 -4.62 6.59
CA SER A 24 -25.99 -4.30 6.80
C SER A 24 -26.20 -2.81 7.09
N ILE A 25 -27.15 -2.19 6.40
CA ILE A 25 -27.51 -0.77 6.58
C ILE A 25 -28.39 -0.59 7.82
N ILE A 26 -27.99 0.33 8.70
CA ILE A 26 -28.75 0.77 9.90
C ILE A 26 -29.55 2.02 9.57
N TYR A 27 -28.90 2.98 8.92
CA TYR A 27 -29.47 4.27 8.54
C TYR A 27 -28.97 4.63 7.16
N LYS A 28 -29.81 5.28 6.35
CA LYS A 28 -29.40 5.83 5.06
C LYS A 28 -30.18 7.08 4.71
N ASN A 29 -29.52 8.00 4.04
CA ASN A 29 -30.13 9.21 3.50
C ASN A 29 -29.26 9.79 2.37
N GLU A 30 -29.72 10.85 1.72
CA GLU A 30 -29.00 11.52 0.63
C GLU A 30 -29.23 13.03 0.66
N VAL A 31 -28.25 13.78 0.15
CA VAL A 31 -28.35 15.24 -0.05
C VAL A 31 -27.76 15.66 -1.40
N PRO A 32 -28.17 16.80 -1.97
CA PRO A 32 -27.50 17.38 -3.13
C PRO A 32 -26.01 17.63 -2.88
N THR A 33 -25.17 17.20 -3.83
CA THR A 33 -23.72 17.45 -3.77
C THR A 33 -23.41 18.93 -3.86
N GLU A 34 -24.14 19.68 -4.71
CA GLU A 34 -23.80 21.07 -5.10
C GLU A 34 -22.33 21.15 -5.55
N ALA A 35 -21.99 20.26 -6.49
CA ALA A 35 -20.63 20.02 -6.96
C ALA A 35 -19.96 21.28 -7.51
N ASP A 36 -20.74 22.22 -8.06
CA ASP A 36 -20.32 23.50 -8.59
C ASP A 36 -19.69 24.44 -7.54
N LEU A 37 -19.98 24.23 -6.24
CA LEU A 37 -19.35 24.96 -5.14
C LEU A 37 -17.89 24.52 -4.87
N GLY A 38 -17.45 23.43 -5.51
CA GLY A 38 -16.08 22.93 -5.45
C GLY A 38 -15.81 21.94 -4.33
N GLY A 39 -14.64 21.31 -4.39
CA GLY A 39 -14.27 20.18 -3.56
C GLY A 39 -14.29 20.45 -2.06
N SER A 40 -13.84 21.63 -1.63
CA SER A 40 -13.86 22.01 -0.20
C SER A 40 -15.29 22.09 0.36
N ALA A 41 -16.23 22.66 -0.41
CA ALA A 41 -17.63 22.74 0.02
C ALA A 41 -18.28 21.35 0.13
N VAL A 42 -17.94 20.44 -0.79
CA VAL A 42 -18.36 19.04 -0.73
C VAL A 42 -17.84 18.36 0.54
N ILE A 43 -16.56 18.54 0.88
CA ILE A 43 -15.97 17.96 2.09
C ILE A 43 -16.53 18.59 3.37
N ASP A 44 -16.84 19.88 3.39
CA ASP A 44 -17.47 20.52 4.55
C ASP A 44 -18.90 20.00 4.81
N LYS A 45 -19.64 19.63 3.75
CA LYS A 45 -20.91 18.90 3.93
C LYS A 45 -20.71 17.52 4.51
N VAL A 46 -19.71 16.77 4.03
CA VAL A 46 -19.36 15.45 4.58
C VAL A 46 -19.03 15.58 6.07
N LYS A 47 -18.28 16.62 6.48
CA LYS A 47 -17.99 16.93 7.89
C LYS A 47 -19.27 17.14 8.70
N LYS A 48 -20.15 18.03 8.22
CA LYS A 48 -21.41 18.34 8.91
C LYS A 48 -22.30 17.11 9.08
N ILE A 49 -22.47 16.30 8.03
CA ILE A 49 -23.26 15.06 8.10
C ILE A 49 -22.61 14.06 9.05
N GLY A 50 -21.27 13.95 9.03
CA GLY A 50 -20.54 13.08 9.94
C GLY A 50 -20.73 13.45 11.41
N ASP A 51 -20.69 14.75 11.75
CA ASP A 51 -20.97 15.23 13.11
C ASP A 51 -22.37 14.84 13.59
N GLU A 52 -23.39 15.00 12.73
CA GLU A 52 -24.78 14.63 13.06
C GLU A 52 -24.92 13.12 13.33
N LEU A 53 -24.22 12.28 12.55
CA LEU A 53 -24.25 10.82 12.74
C LEU A 53 -23.44 10.38 13.96
N LEU A 54 -22.30 11.01 14.25
CA LEU A 54 -21.46 10.70 15.42
C LEU A 54 -22.17 10.98 16.75
N GLN A 55 -23.11 11.93 16.77
CA GLN A 55 -23.96 12.18 17.94
C GLN A 55 -24.97 11.04 18.20
N SER A 56 -25.33 10.30 17.15
CA SER A 56 -26.42 9.33 17.19
C SER A 56 -25.93 7.87 17.23
N TYR A 57 -24.70 7.60 16.80
CA TYR A 57 -24.19 6.24 16.62
C TYR A 57 -22.74 6.10 17.14
N PRO A 58 -22.37 4.95 17.72
CA PRO A 58 -21.00 4.67 18.16
C PRO A 58 -20.12 4.22 16.98
N ILE A 59 -19.66 5.18 16.19
CA ILE A 59 -18.92 4.94 14.94
C ILE A 59 -17.46 4.58 15.21
N THR A 60 -16.97 3.56 14.50
CA THR A 60 -15.57 3.09 14.55
C THR A 60 -14.69 3.75 13.49
N GLY A 61 -15.23 4.01 12.30
CA GLY A 61 -14.49 4.56 11.18
C GLY A 61 -15.39 5.12 10.09
N ILE A 62 -14.78 5.85 9.17
CA ILE A 62 -15.47 6.51 8.05
C ILE A 62 -14.95 5.92 6.73
N CYS A 63 -15.87 5.58 5.84
CA CYS A 63 -15.59 4.96 4.56
C CYS A 63 -16.08 5.88 3.44
N ILE A 64 -15.23 6.23 2.48
CA ILE A 64 -15.58 7.14 1.38
C ILE A 64 -15.46 6.40 0.05
N SER A 65 -16.60 6.29 -0.65
CA SER A 65 -16.69 6.08 -2.09
C SER A 65 -16.75 7.46 -2.75
N THR A 66 -15.93 7.72 -3.76
CA THR A 66 -15.92 9.03 -4.41
C THR A 66 -15.63 8.99 -5.90
N ALA A 67 -16.15 9.99 -6.61
CA ALA A 67 -15.84 10.24 -8.00
C ALA A 67 -14.37 10.63 -8.21
N GLY A 68 -13.82 10.27 -9.38
CA GLY A 68 -12.45 10.57 -9.75
C GLY A 68 -11.47 9.45 -9.39
N GLN A 69 -10.25 9.60 -9.85
CA GLN A 69 -9.13 8.68 -9.60
C GLN A 69 -8.56 8.94 -8.22
N VAL A 70 -8.40 7.87 -7.44
CA VAL A 70 -7.98 7.94 -6.04
C VAL A 70 -6.67 7.16 -5.86
N ASP A 71 -5.65 7.77 -5.27
CA ASP A 71 -4.56 7.01 -4.66
C ASP A 71 -5.10 6.46 -3.34
N SER A 72 -5.58 5.22 -3.37
CA SER A 72 -6.24 4.61 -2.21
C SER A 72 -5.28 4.29 -1.05
N LYS A 73 -3.96 4.41 -1.23
CA LYS A 73 -3.03 4.31 -0.10
C LYS A 73 -3.01 5.59 0.72
N LYS A 74 -3.03 6.75 0.05
CA LYS A 74 -3.03 8.07 0.71
C LYS A 74 -4.43 8.62 0.94
N GLY A 75 -5.41 8.12 0.20
CA GLY A 75 -6.76 8.67 0.12
C GLY A 75 -6.80 10.10 -0.44
N GLU A 76 -6.01 10.35 -1.50
CA GLU A 76 -5.99 11.62 -2.23
C GLU A 76 -6.59 11.47 -3.63
N ILE A 77 -7.24 12.54 -4.12
CA ILE A 77 -7.78 12.59 -5.48
C ILE A 77 -6.66 12.91 -6.47
N LEU A 78 -6.28 11.94 -7.29
CA LEU A 78 -5.25 12.11 -8.33
C LEU A 78 -5.75 12.93 -9.51
N TYR A 79 -7.00 12.68 -9.91
CA TYR A 79 -7.65 13.35 -11.02
C TYR A 79 -9.16 13.24 -10.88
N ALA A 80 -9.87 14.35 -11.03
CA ALA A 80 -11.32 14.36 -11.14
C ALA A 80 -11.74 15.19 -12.35
N SER A 81 -12.90 14.84 -12.91
CA SER A 81 -13.53 15.66 -13.95
C SER A 81 -13.85 17.05 -13.41
N SER A 82 -14.06 18.02 -14.31
CA SER A 82 -14.44 19.39 -13.94
C SER A 82 -15.83 19.50 -13.29
N LEU A 83 -16.53 18.39 -13.08
CA LEU A 83 -17.84 18.34 -12.44
C LEU A 83 -17.79 18.84 -10.99
N ILE A 84 -16.71 18.52 -10.27
CA ILE A 84 -16.42 19.06 -8.93
C ILE A 84 -15.15 19.92 -9.07
N PRO A 85 -15.25 21.26 -9.21
CA PRO A 85 -14.09 22.13 -9.29
C PRO A 85 -13.17 21.93 -8.09
N THR A 86 -11.86 22.12 -8.29
CA THR A 86 -10.82 22.03 -7.25
C THR A 86 -10.74 20.69 -6.48
N TYR A 87 -11.37 19.62 -6.98
CA TYR A 87 -11.35 18.31 -6.32
C TYR A 87 -10.02 17.56 -6.50
N THR A 88 -9.38 17.69 -7.67
CA THR A 88 -8.05 17.15 -7.94
C THR A 88 -7.01 17.71 -6.97
N GLY A 89 -6.25 16.82 -6.33
CA GLY A 89 -5.21 17.15 -5.34
C GLY A 89 -5.71 17.20 -3.90
N MET A 90 -7.01 17.03 -3.64
CA MET A 90 -7.53 17.00 -2.27
C MET A 90 -7.08 15.74 -1.52
N GLN A 91 -6.54 15.94 -0.32
CA GLN A 91 -6.12 14.87 0.59
C GLN A 91 -7.27 14.48 1.54
N ILE A 92 -8.34 13.93 0.97
CA ILE A 92 -9.61 13.68 1.68
C ILE A 92 -9.40 12.86 2.95
N LYS A 93 -8.66 11.75 2.86
CA LYS A 93 -8.39 10.89 4.02
C LYS A 93 -7.75 11.68 5.15
N LYS A 94 -6.63 12.34 4.88
CA LYS A 94 -5.89 13.14 5.89
C LYS A 94 -6.76 14.23 6.50
N GLU A 95 -7.51 14.95 5.67
CA GLU A 95 -8.38 16.03 6.13
C GLU A 95 -9.47 15.53 7.08
N LEU A 96 -10.16 14.45 6.71
CA LEU A 96 -11.22 13.87 7.51
C LEU A 96 -10.70 13.14 8.75
N GLU A 97 -9.56 12.44 8.68
CA GLU A 97 -8.89 11.85 9.85
C GLU A 97 -8.50 12.92 10.88
N THR A 98 -7.95 14.04 10.41
CA THR A 98 -7.59 15.17 11.28
C THR A 98 -8.83 15.78 11.93
N TYR A 99 -9.93 15.87 11.19
CA TYR A 99 -11.17 16.48 11.69
C TYR A 99 -11.89 15.58 12.70
N PHE A 100 -12.13 14.32 12.32
CA PHE A 100 -12.95 13.40 13.12
C PHE A 100 -12.18 12.60 14.16
N GLN A 101 -10.84 12.56 14.09
CA GLN A 101 -10.00 11.71 14.94
C GLN A 101 -10.40 10.23 14.85
N LEU A 102 -10.86 9.81 13.67
CA LEU A 102 -11.24 8.44 13.33
C LEU A 102 -10.48 8.02 12.08
N GLN A 103 -10.25 6.71 11.94
CA GLN A 103 -9.67 6.18 10.70
C GLN A 103 -10.63 6.43 9.53
N VAL A 104 -10.05 6.88 8.41
CA VAL A 104 -10.79 7.10 7.16
C VAL A 104 -10.14 6.32 6.04
N GLU A 105 -10.95 5.65 5.22
CA GLU A 105 -10.46 5.06 3.97
C GLU A 105 -11.27 5.58 2.79
N VAL A 106 -10.57 5.85 1.69
CA VAL A 106 -11.12 6.52 0.51
C VAL A 106 -10.79 5.69 -0.73
N GLU A 107 -11.79 5.42 -1.55
CA GLU A 107 -11.64 4.67 -2.78
C GLU A 107 -12.57 5.22 -3.88
N ASN A 108 -12.20 4.98 -5.13
CA ASN A 108 -13.02 5.32 -6.28
C ASN A 108 -14.37 4.58 -6.24
N ASP A 109 -15.42 5.25 -6.72
CA ASP A 109 -16.80 4.77 -6.76
C ASP A 109 -16.99 3.44 -7.50
N VAL A 110 -16.43 3.31 -8.70
CA VAL A 110 -16.52 2.08 -9.50
C VAL A 110 -15.80 0.92 -8.83
N ASN A 111 -14.65 1.21 -8.21
CA ASN A 111 -13.93 0.24 -7.40
C ASN A 111 -14.74 -0.23 -6.19
N CYS A 112 -15.44 0.69 -5.53
CA CYS A 112 -16.35 0.35 -4.44
C CYS A 112 -17.48 -0.57 -4.94
N VAL A 113 -18.09 -0.29 -6.09
CA VAL A 113 -19.12 -1.17 -6.66
C VAL A 113 -18.57 -2.59 -6.89
N GLY A 114 -17.38 -2.72 -7.48
CA GLY A 114 -16.74 -4.03 -7.69
C GLY A 114 -16.45 -4.77 -6.38
N LEU A 115 -16.01 -4.05 -5.35
CA LEU A 115 -15.77 -4.61 -4.01
C LEU A 115 -17.07 -5.06 -3.33
N ALA A 116 -18.18 -4.33 -3.50
CA ALA A 116 -19.48 -4.73 -2.96
C ALA A 116 -20.00 -6.00 -3.66
N GLU A 117 -19.91 -6.04 -4.99
CA GLU A 117 -20.38 -7.18 -5.79
C GLU A 117 -19.57 -8.46 -5.52
N SER A 118 -18.25 -8.34 -5.32
CA SER A 118 -17.38 -9.46 -4.92
C SER A 118 -17.53 -9.88 -3.47
N TRP A 119 -18.13 -9.06 -2.60
CA TRP A 119 -18.27 -9.39 -1.18
C TRP A 119 -19.64 -9.96 -0.81
N ILE A 120 -20.71 -9.22 -1.12
CA ILE A 120 -22.09 -9.60 -0.76
C ILE A 120 -23.02 -9.73 -1.97
N GLY A 121 -22.56 -9.31 -3.14
CA GLY A 121 -23.34 -9.33 -4.38
C GLY A 121 -23.18 -10.62 -5.19
N LYS A 122 -23.29 -10.49 -6.51
CA LYS A 122 -23.31 -11.62 -7.45
C LYS A 122 -21.98 -12.35 -7.56
N GLY A 123 -20.88 -11.64 -7.31
CA GLY A 123 -19.52 -12.15 -7.43
C GLY A 123 -18.95 -12.81 -6.17
N LYS A 124 -19.72 -12.97 -5.09
CA LYS A 124 -19.21 -13.46 -3.79
C LYS A 124 -18.51 -14.83 -3.82
N ASP A 125 -18.88 -15.68 -4.79
CA ASP A 125 -18.42 -17.08 -4.90
C ASP A 125 -17.38 -17.28 -6.03
N VAL A 126 -16.99 -16.21 -6.75
CA VAL A 126 -15.98 -16.29 -7.83
C VAL A 126 -14.64 -15.74 -7.37
N LYS A 127 -13.56 -16.23 -7.99
CA LYS A 127 -12.19 -15.77 -7.65
C LYS A 127 -11.74 -14.58 -8.47
N SER A 128 -12.25 -14.43 -9.70
CA SER A 128 -11.97 -13.27 -10.53
C SER A 128 -13.27 -12.66 -11.07
N LEU A 129 -13.45 -11.37 -10.81
CA LEU A 129 -14.63 -10.61 -11.17
C LEU A 129 -14.20 -9.32 -11.85
N PHE A 130 -14.77 -9.04 -13.02
CA PHE A 130 -14.73 -7.70 -13.60
C PHE A 130 -16.09 -7.03 -13.44
N CYS A 131 -16.14 -5.93 -12.70
CA CYS A 131 -17.33 -5.10 -12.57
C CYS A 131 -17.29 -3.99 -13.62
N LEU A 132 -18.32 -3.91 -14.46
CA LEU A 132 -18.52 -2.90 -15.49
C LEU A 132 -19.68 -2.00 -15.07
N THR A 133 -19.46 -0.71 -14.84
CA THR A 133 -20.55 0.23 -14.48
C THR A 133 -20.93 1.10 -15.67
N ILE A 134 -22.24 1.18 -15.95
CA ILE A 134 -22.78 1.97 -17.06
C ILE A 134 -23.69 3.06 -16.49
N GLY A 135 -23.23 4.30 -16.57
CA GLY A 135 -23.93 5.47 -16.05
C GLY A 135 -23.78 6.67 -16.99
N THR A 136 -23.45 7.83 -16.43
CA THR A 136 -23.08 9.02 -17.21
C THR A 136 -21.85 8.79 -18.08
N GLY A 137 -20.92 7.94 -17.62
CA GLY A 137 -19.80 7.38 -18.37
C GLY A 137 -19.76 5.85 -18.24
N ILE A 138 -18.60 5.26 -18.51
CA ILE A 138 -18.37 3.82 -18.33
C ILE A 138 -17.11 3.61 -17.49
N GLY A 139 -17.25 2.85 -16.40
CA GLY A 139 -16.13 2.48 -15.54
C GLY A 139 -15.93 0.98 -15.45
N GLY A 140 -14.72 0.56 -15.07
CA GLY A 140 -14.38 -0.83 -14.81
C GLY A 140 -13.64 -0.99 -13.49
N SER A 141 -13.87 -2.12 -12.82
CA SER A 141 -13.09 -2.53 -11.65
C SER A 141 -12.78 -4.01 -11.73
N TYR A 142 -11.52 -4.38 -11.54
CA TYR A 142 -11.08 -5.77 -11.59
C TYR A 142 -10.72 -6.28 -10.21
N ILE A 143 -11.36 -7.36 -9.79
CA ILE A 143 -11.18 -8.00 -8.49
C ILE A 143 -10.60 -9.40 -8.71
N ILE A 144 -9.51 -9.72 -8.01
CA ILE A 144 -8.90 -11.06 -7.99
C ILE A 144 -8.71 -11.49 -6.54
N ASP A 145 -9.14 -12.69 -6.21
CA ASP A 145 -9.08 -13.26 -4.85
C ASP A 145 -9.66 -12.31 -3.79
N ASN A 146 -10.82 -11.71 -4.10
CA ASN A 146 -11.51 -10.71 -3.28
C ASN A 146 -10.68 -9.46 -2.95
N LYS A 147 -9.70 -9.14 -3.80
CA LYS A 147 -8.86 -7.94 -3.69
C LYS A 147 -8.97 -7.11 -4.96
N LEU A 148 -9.06 -5.80 -4.77
CA LEU A 148 -9.04 -4.84 -5.85
C LEU A 148 -7.67 -4.86 -6.54
N HIS A 149 -7.69 -4.98 -7.87
CA HIS A 149 -6.53 -4.79 -8.71
C HIS A 149 -6.50 -3.36 -9.27
N SER A 150 -6.02 -2.42 -8.46
CA SER A 150 -6.03 -0.96 -8.75
C SER A 150 -5.07 -0.52 -9.86
N GLY A 151 -4.16 -1.40 -10.30
CA GLY A 151 -3.08 -1.03 -11.21
C GLY A 151 -1.94 -0.26 -10.54
N HIS A 152 -0.84 -0.05 -11.27
CA HIS A 152 0.40 0.56 -10.74
C HIS A 152 0.20 2.01 -10.25
N SER A 153 -0.65 2.78 -10.94
CA SER A 153 -0.92 4.19 -10.67
C SER A 153 -2.35 4.44 -10.16
N PHE A 154 -3.03 3.41 -9.66
CA PHE A 154 -4.42 3.48 -9.17
C PHE A 154 -5.49 3.81 -10.21
N SER A 155 -5.15 3.76 -11.51
CA SER A 155 -6.05 4.01 -12.64
C SER A 155 -6.36 2.73 -13.44
N GLY A 156 -6.23 1.55 -12.82
CA GLY A 156 -6.60 0.28 -13.45
C GLY A 156 -8.12 0.19 -13.64
N GLY A 157 -8.58 -0.28 -14.80
CA GLY A 157 -10.02 -0.45 -15.05
C GLY A 157 -10.70 0.76 -15.71
N GLU A 158 -9.95 1.78 -16.14
CA GLU A 158 -10.42 2.95 -16.90
C GLU A 158 -10.84 2.62 -18.34
N ILE A 159 -11.74 1.64 -18.46
CA ILE A 159 -12.16 1.03 -19.72
C ILE A 159 -13.06 1.94 -20.56
N GLY A 160 -13.64 2.98 -19.97
CA GLY A 160 -14.38 4.01 -20.71
C GLY A 160 -13.55 4.69 -21.80
N TYR A 161 -12.23 4.80 -21.60
CA TYR A 161 -11.30 5.41 -22.56
C TYR A 161 -10.79 4.45 -23.64
N ILE A 162 -11.16 3.16 -23.58
CA ILE A 162 -10.73 2.19 -24.61
C ILE A 162 -11.27 2.65 -25.97
N PRO A 163 -10.42 2.71 -27.01
CA PRO A 163 -10.88 3.07 -28.34
C PRO A 163 -11.70 1.92 -28.95
N ILE A 164 -12.95 2.19 -29.28
CA ILE A 164 -13.83 1.30 -30.04
C ILE A 164 -14.23 2.03 -31.31
N GLU A 165 -13.87 1.46 -32.46
CA GLU A 165 -14.24 1.99 -33.79
C GLU A 165 -13.94 3.49 -33.98
N GLY A 166 -12.84 3.97 -33.39
CA GLY A 166 -12.36 5.35 -33.56
C GLY A 166 -12.92 6.38 -32.57
N SER A 167 -13.70 5.98 -31.57
CA SER A 167 -14.16 6.83 -30.46
C SER A 167 -13.95 6.11 -29.12
N GLN A 168 -14.06 6.83 -28.01
CA GLN A 168 -13.93 6.22 -26.68
C GLN A 168 -15.16 5.37 -26.36
N PHE A 169 -14.97 4.25 -25.66
CA PHE A 169 -16.06 3.35 -25.32
C PHE A 169 -17.22 4.06 -24.61
N GLU A 170 -16.93 4.97 -23.67
CA GLU A 170 -17.98 5.72 -22.95
C GLU A 170 -18.75 6.72 -23.83
N GLU A 171 -18.11 7.29 -24.84
CA GLU A 171 -18.75 8.20 -25.80
C GLU A 171 -19.77 7.46 -26.68
N LEU A 172 -19.63 6.15 -26.80
CA LEU A 172 -20.46 5.28 -27.62
C LEU A 172 -21.54 4.54 -26.83
N ALA A 173 -21.25 4.16 -25.58
CA ALA A 173 -22.05 3.19 -24.84
C ALA A 173 -22.45 3.61 -23.41
N SER A 174 -22.38 4.90 -23.07
CA SER A 174 -22.91 5.41 -21.81
C SER A 174 -24.42 5.69 -21.87
N THR A 175 -25.06 5.78 -20.70
CA THR A 175 -26.47 6.21 -20.60
C THR A 175 -26.64 7.65 -21.08
N ARG A 176 -25.64 8.51 -20.85
CA ARG A 176 -25.63 9.88 -21.35
C ARG A 176 -25.66 9.93 -22.88
N THR A 177 -24.84 9.11 -23.55
CA THR A 177 -24.84 9.00 -25.02
C THR A 177 -26.19 8.51 -25.54
N LEU A 178 -26.79 7.50 -24.91
CA LEU A 178 -28.11 7.00 -25.28
C LEU A 178 -29.17 8.12 -25.25
N VAL A 179 -29.24 8.86 -24.14
CA VAL A 179 -30.20 9.97 -23.98
C VAL A 179 -29.97 11.06 -25.02
N LYS A 180 -28.72 11.49 -25.18
CA LYS A 180 -28.34 12.51 -26.16
C LYS A 180 -28.73 12.12 -27.59
N ASN A 181 -28.47 10.88 -27.99
CA ASN A 181 -28.79 10.42 -29.35
C ASN A 181 -30.30 10.34 -29.60
N VAL A 182 -31.06 9.78 -28.65
CA VAL A 182 -32.52 9.69 -28.77
C VAL A 182 -33.16 11.08 -28.79
N ALA A 183 -32.75 11.98 -27.89
CA ALA A 183 -33.23 13.35 -27.82
C ALA A 183 -33.00 14.09 -29.14
N LYS A 184 -31.77 13.98 -29.70
CA LYS A 184 -31.42 14.55 -31.00
C LYS A 184 -32.29 14.01 -32.14
N GLN A 185 -32.49 12.69 -32.20
CA GLN A 185 -33.29 12.06 -33.27
C GLN A 185 -34.78 12.41 -33.19
N LYS A 186 -35.30 12.61 -31.97
CA LYS A 186 -36.70 12.98 -31.74
C LYS A 186 -36.95 14.49 -31.74
N GLY A 187 -35.89 15.30 -31.77
CA GLY A 187 -35.99 16.76 -31.67
C GLY A 187 -36.42 17.25 -30.28
N PHE A 188 -36.13 16.49 -29.22
CA PHE A 188 -36.39 16.89 -27.84
C PHE A 188 -35.14 17.49 -27.17
N PRO A 189 -35.33 18.42 -26.22
CA PRO A 189 -34.28 18.79 -25.28
C PRO A 189 -33.80 17.58 -24.46
N GLU A 190 -32.50 17.48 -24.19
CA GLU A 190 -31.91 16.34 -23.45
C GLU A 190 -32.47 16.19 -22.03
N ASP A 191 -32.83 17.30 -21.37
CA ASP A 191 -33.39 17.34 -20.01
C ASP A 191 -34.84 16.82 -19.90
N LYS A 192 -35.48 16.55 -21.04
CA LYS A 192 -36.85 16.01 -21.10
C LYS A 192 -36.92 14.49 -21.20
N LEU A 193 -35.78 13.82 -21.35
CA LEU A 193 -35.69 12.37 -21.43
C LEU A 193 -34.67 11.87 -20.42
N ASN A 194 -35.00 10.76 -19.77
CA ASN A 194 -34.04 9.98 -19.02
C ASN A 194 -33.95 8.55 -19.59
N GLY A 195 -33.00 7.75 -19.10
CA GLY A 195 -32.82 6.38 -19.56
C GLY A 195 -34.10 5.54 -19.42
N LYS A 196 -34.84 5.67 -18.31
CA LYS A 196 -36.07 4.92 -18.06
C LYS A 196 -37.13 5.20 -19.13
N ASP A 197 -37.35 6.47 -19.46
CA ASP A 197 -38.33 6.88 -20.48
C ASP A 197 -38.00 6.26 -21.84
N ILE A 198 -36.71 6.17 -22.19
CA ILE A 198 -36.25 5.59 -23.46
C ILE A 198 -36.57 4.09 -23.54
N PHE A 199 -36.35 3.34 -22.46
CA PHE A 199 -36.71 1.92 -22.42
C PHE A 199 -38.22 1.70 -22.45
N GLU A 200 -39.00 2.53 -21.74
CA GLU A 200 -40.46 2.48 -21.79
C GLU A 200 -41.00 2.76 -23.21
N LEU A 201 -40.44 3.76 -23.91
CA LEU A 201 -40.79 4.03 -25.30
C LEU A 201 -40.41 2.87 -26.24
N ALA A 202 -39.23 2.27 -26.07
CA ALA A 202 -38.82 1.12 -26.84
C ALA A 202 -39.74 -0.10 -26.64
N LEU A 203 -40.16 -0.37 -25.39
CA LEU A 203 -41.13 -1.41 -25.06
C LEU A 203 -42.50 -1.18 -25.74
N ASN A 204 -42.87 0.08 -25.95
CA ASN A 204 -44.09 0.48 -26.66
C ASN A 204 -43.91 0.53 -28.18
N GLY A 205 -42.80 0.02 -28.72
CA GLY A 205 -42.57 -0.10 -30.16
C GLY A 205 -41.93 1.12 -30.82
N ASP A 206 -41.36 2.04 -30.05
CA ASP A 206 -40.69 3.22 -30.62
C ASP A 206 -39.39 2.84 -31.36
N GLU A 207 -39.41 2.94 -32.69
CA GLU A 207 -38.31 2.50 -33.55
C GLU A 207 -36.99 3.24 -33.30
N VAL A 208 -37.04 4.53 -32.94
CA VAL A 208 -35.84 5.31 -32.65
C VAL A 208 -35.20 4.80 -31.37
N CYS A 209 -35.99 4.64 -30.29
CA CYS A 209 -35.47 4.12 -29.03
C CYS A 209 -34.93 2.69 -29.18
N ILE A 210 -35.64 1.81 -29.90
CA ILE A 210 -35.17 0.44 -30.17
C ILE A 210 -33.83 0.46 -30.91
N ARG A 211 -33.69 1.28 -31.95
CA ARG A 211 -32.45 1.38 -32.73
C ARG A 211 -31.28 1.87 -31.89
N GLU A 212 -31.47 2.93 -31.11
CA GLU A 212 -30.40 3.49 -30.28
C GLU A 212 -30.01 2.53 -29.13
N ILE A 213 -30.96 1.78 -28.55
CA ILE A 213 -30.64 0.72 -27.58
C ILE A 213 -29.84 -0.41 -28.24
N ASN A 214 -30.19 -0.82 -29.46
CA ASN A 214 -29.41 -1.83 -30.19
C ASN A 214 -27.99 -1.34 -30.51
N GLN A 215 -27.82 -0.06 -30.83
CA GLN A 215 -26.50 0.55 -31.05
C GLN A 215 -25.67 0.58 -29.75
N LEU A 216 -26.30 0.92 -28.62
CA LEU A 216 -25.68 0.84 -27.30
C LEU A 216 -25.22 -0.60 -27.01
N VAL A 217 -26.08 -1.60 -27.20
CA VAL A 217 -25.77 -3.02 -26.98
C VAL A 217 -24.63 -3.50 -27.88
N TYR A 218 -24.59 -3.06 -29.14
CA TYR A 218 -23.50 -3.37 -30.06
C TYR A 218 -22.15 -2.95 -29.49
N TYR A 219 -22.02 -1.70 -29.04
CA TYR A 219 -20.77 -1.21 -28.47
C TYR A 219 -20.45 -1.81 -27.10
N LEU A 220 -21.46 -2.02 -26.24
CA LEU A 220 -21.29 -2.71 -24.96
C LEU A 220 -20.71 -4.10 -25.15
N SER A 221 -21.22 -4.86 -26.12
CA SER A 221 -20.71 -6.20 -26.45
C SER A 221 -19.23 -6.16 -26.87
N LYS A 222 -18.80 -5.19 -27.67
CA LYS A 222 -17.39 -5.00 -28.04
C LYS A 222 -16.50 -4.71 -26.83
N GLY A 223 -16.95 -3.86 -25.92
CA GLY A 223 -16.24 -3.55 -24.68
C GLY A 223 -16.11 -4.77 -23.77
N ILE A 224 -17.23 -5.49 -23.54
CA ILE A 224 -17.26 -6.73 -22.75
C ILE A 224 -16.37 -7.80 -23.38
N ALA A 225 -16.41 -7.97 -24.69
CA ALA A 225 -15.55 -8.92 -25.40
C ALA A 225 -14.07 -8.57 -25.22
N THR A 226 -13.71 -7.28 -25.31
CA THR A 226 -12.34 -6.81 -25.07
C THR A 226 -11.87 -7.14 -23.66
N ILE A 227 -12.70 -6.89 -22.65
CA ILE A 227 -12.42 -7.23 -21.25
C ILE A 227 -12.22 -8.75 -21.09
N ALA A 228 -13.12 -9.54 -21.67
CA ALA A 228 -13.05 -11.00 -21.58
C ALA A 228 -11.77 -11.55 -22.21
N TYR A 229 -11.37 -11.06 -23.40
CA TYR A 229 -10.14 -11.51 -24.06
C TYR A 229 -8.87 -11.11 -23.31
N MET A 230 -8.85 -9.91 -22.73
CA MET A 230 -7.65 -9.37 -22.06
C MET A 230 -7.48 -9.92 -20.65
N MET A 231 -8.58 -10.00 -19.90
CA MET A 231 -8.55 -10.27 -18.46
C MET A 231 -9.01 -11.68 -18.11
N ASN A 232 -9.83 -12.30 -18.97
CA ASN A 232 -10.42 -13.63 -18.79
C ASN A 232 -10.96 -13.89 -17.35
N PRO A 233 -11.90 -13.05 -16.86
CA PRO A 233 -12.47 -13.24 -15.54
C PRO A 233 -13.45 -14.43 -15.51
N GLU A 234 -13.65 -15.02 -14.32
CA GLU A 234 -14.71 -16.01 -14.10
C GLU A 234 -16.11 -15.39 -14.26
N MET A 235 -16.24 -14.10 -13.95
CA MET A 235 -17.50 -13.35 -14.09
C MET A 235 -17.27 -11.91 -14.54
N ILE A 236 -18.17 -11.42 -15.39
CA ILE A 236 -18.37 -9.98 -15.67
C ILE A 236 -19.74 -9.59 -15.11
N VAL A 237 -19.76 -8.68 -14.15
CA VAL A 237 -20.99 -8.10 -13.59
C VAL A 237 -21.20 -6.72 -14.18
N ILE A 238 -22.36 -6.49 -14.77
CA ILE A 238 -22.74 -5.22 -15.37
C ILE A 238 -23.63 -4.46 -14.38
N GLY A 239 -23.13 -3.36 -13.84
CA GLY A 239 -23.78 -2.45 -12.91
C GLY A 239 -24.17 -1.10 -13.54
N GLY A 240 -24.72 -0.20 -12.72
CA GLY A 240 -25.11 1.16 -13.09
C GLY A 240 -26.61 1.34 -13.34
N GLY A 241 -27.08 2.59 -13.46
CA GLY A 241 -28.51 2.91 -13.42
C GLY A 241 -29.35 2.24 -14.51
N ILE A 242 -28.73 1.89 -15.64
CA ILE A 242 -29.38 1.24 -16.78
C ILE A 242 -29.78 -0.22 -16.49
N THR A 243 -29.18 -0.84 -15.47
CA THR A 243 -29.44 -2.23 -15.07
C THR A 243 -30.84 -2.46 -14.50
N ASN A 244 -31.57 -1.40 -14.15
CA ASN A 244 -32.99 -1.48 -13.81
C ASN A 244 -33.85 -2.05 -14.94
N GLN A 245 -33.32 -2.11 -16.18
CA GLN A 245 -33.98 -2.64 -17.37
C GLN A 245 -33.38 -3.99 -17.79
N LYS A 246 -32.89 -4.77 -16.83
CA LYS A 246 -32.17 -6.04 -17.06
C LYS A 246 -32.95 -7.02 -17.94
N GLU A 247 -34.27 -7.11 -17.78
CA GLU A 247 -35.12 -8.03 -18.56
C GLU A 247 -35.09 -7.71 -20.05
N TYR A 248 -34.94 -6.42 -20.39
CA TYR A 248 -34.82 -5.95 -21.77
C TYR A 248 -33.38 -6.05 -22.28
N LEU A 249 -32.40 -5.62 -21.48
CA LEU A 249 -31.01 -5.51 -21.89
C LEU A 249 -30.26 -6.84 -21.96
N TYR A 250 -30.46 -7.71 -20.97
CA TYR A 250 -29.68 -8.94 -20.83
C TYR A 250 -29.76 -9.84 -22.07
N PRO A 251 -30.96 -10.14 -22.63
CA PRO A 251 -31.05 -11.00 -23.81
C PRO A 251 -30.37 -10.38 -25.05
N LEU A 252 -30.43 -9.05 -25.20
CA LEU A 252 -29.80 -8.35 -26.30
C LEU A 252 -28.26 -8.39 -26.19
N ILE A 253 -27.72 -8.17 -25.00
CA ILE A 253 -26.29 -8.25 -24.71
C ILE A 253 -25.79 -9.67 -25.00
N MET A 254 -26.45 -10.70 -24.47
CA MET A 254 -26.05 -12.09 -24.69
C MET A 254 -26.06 -12.48 -26.17
N LYS A 255 -27.14 -12.13 -26.90
CA LYS A 255 -27.25 -12.38 -28.34
C LYS A 255 -26.16 -11.69 -29.17
N GLN A 256 -25.71 -10.52 -28.73
CA GLN A 256 -24.64 -9.81 -29.42
C GLN A 256 -23.26 -10.37 -29.05
N LEU A 257 -23.05 -10.79 -27.80
CA LEU A 257 -21.83 -11.45 -27.34
C LEU A 257 -21.57 -12.79 -28.06
N GLU A 258 -22.61 -13.54 -28.43
CA GLU A 258 -22.48 -14.74 -29.27
C GLU A 258 -21.75 -14.50 -30.60
N LYS A 259 -21.76 -13.25 -31.10
CA LYS A 259 -21.06 -12.86 -32.33
C LYS A 259 -19.65 -12.33 -32.05
N ASP A 260 -19.44 -11.71 -30.90
CA ASP A 260 -18.22 -10.98 -30.56
C ASP A 260 -17.23 -11.82 -29.74
N LEU A 261 -17.69 -12.90 -29.10
CA LEU A 261 -16.89 -13.83 -28.33
C LEU A 261 -16.81 -15.21 -28.97
N ILE A 262 -15.64 -15.85 -28.88
CA ILE A 262 -15.50 -17.27 -29.21
C ILE A 262 -16.30 -18.12 -28.19
N PRO A 263 -16.92 -19.23 -28.61
CA PRO A 263 -17.75 -20.06 -27.73
C PRO A 263 -17.03 -20.52 -26.46
N ALA A 264 -15.76 -20.90 -26.58
CA ALA A 264 -14.96 -21.40 -25.46
C ALA A 264 -14.80 -20.39 -24.30
N LEU A 265 -14.89 -19.08 -24.59
CA LEU A 265 -14.82 -18.02 -23.59
C LEU A 265 -16.23 -17.68 -23.07
N LEU A 266 -17.20 -17.52 -23.97
CA LEU A 266 -18.59 -17.23 -23.62
C LEU A 266 -19.20 -18.29 -22.69
N ASP A 267 -18.90 -19.56 -22.92
CA ASP A 267 -19.41 -20.68 -22.10
C ASP A 267 -18.83 -20.72 -20.68
N LYS A 268 -17.65 -20.10 -20.47
CA LYS A 268 -16.89 -20.19 -19.21
C LYS A 268 -16.90 -18.90 -18.39
N THR A 269 -17.11 -17.75 -19.04
CA THR A 269 -17.22 -16.46 -18.36
C THR A 269 -18.69 -16.15 -18.08
N LYS A 270 -19.06 -16.09 -16.80
CA LYS A 270 -20.44 -15.76 -16.41
C LYS A 270 -20.70 -14.27 -16.67
N ILE A 271 -21.74 -13.96 -17.43
CA ILE A 271 -22.22 -12.59 -17.61
C ILE A 271 -23.47 -12.41 -16.75
N GLU A 272 -23.39 -11.49 -15.79
CA GLU A 272 -24.46 -11.18 -14.86
C GLU A 272 -24.76 -9.69 -14.89
N ILE A 273 -26.01 -9.34 -14.62
CA ILE A 273 -26.39 -7.95 -14.33
C ILE A 273 -26.43 -7.81 -12.80
N ALA A 274 -25.78 -6.76 -12.30
CA ALA A 274 -25.70 -6.41 -10.90
C ALA A 274 -27.09 -6.43 -10.27
N GLY A 275 -27.15 -6.82 -9.00
CA GLY A 275 -28.36 -6.64 -8.21
C GLY A 275 -28.66 -5.15 -8.04
N ASN A 276 -29.86 -4.84 -7.52
CA ASN A 276 -30.25 -3.47 -7.21
C ASN A 276 -29.53 -2.97 -5.93
N LEU A 277 -28.21 -3.08 -5.87
CA LEU A 277 -27.38 -2.47 -4.84
C LEU A 277 -27.22 -0.99 -5.18
N ASN A 278 -28.31 -0.22 -5.06
CA ASN A 278 -28.27 1.25 -5.07
C ASN A 278 -27.28 1.82 -4.02
N ASP A 279 -26.95 0.97 -3.04
CA ASP A 279 -26.07 1.22 -1.92
C ASP A 279 -24.65 0.59 -2.13
N ALA A 280 -24.33 0.08 -3.33
CA ALA A 280 -23.07 -0.61 -3.65
C ALA A 280 -21.83 0.25 -3.37
N GLY A 281 -21.87 1.55 -3.69
CA GLY A 281 -20.76 2.46 -3.41
C GLY A 281 -20.43 2.50 -1.92
N MET A 282 -21.44 2.67 -1.07
CA MET A 282 -21.27 2.71 0.40
C MET A 282 -20.81 1.37 0.98
N VAL A 283 -21.42 0.26 0.55
CA VAL A 283 -21.00 -1.09 0.99
C VAL A 283 -19.57 -1.40 0.53
N GLY A 284 -19.23 -0.98 -0.68
CA GLY A 284 -17.91 -1.13 -1.27
C GLY A 284 -16.83 -0.35 -0.53
N ALA A 285 -17.14 0.89 -0.14
CA ALA A 285 -16.26 1.71 0.68
C ALA A 285 -16.00 1.05 2.04
N LEU A 286 -17.03 0.48 2.68
CA LEU A 286 -16.85 -0.31 3.90
C LEU A 286 -15.98 -1.54 3.64
N ARG A 287 -16.21 -2.27 2.54
CA ARG A 287 -15.37 -3.42 2.20
C ARG A 287 -13.91 -3.01 2.01
N HIS A 288 -13.67 -1.91 1.32
CA HIS A 288 -12.33 -1.34 1.17
C HIS A 288 -11.71 -1.02 2.53
N PHE A 289 -12.46 -0.34 3.41
CA PHE A 289 -12.00 -0.01 4.76
C PHE A 289 -11.57 -1.26 5.53
N LEU A 290 -12.41 -2.30 5.56
CA LEU A 290 -12.11 -3.55 6.29
C LEU A 290 -10.90 -4.29 5.67
N LEU A 291 -10.72 -4.21 4.36
CA LEU A 291 -9.54 -4.76 3.69
C LEU A 291 -8.27 -3.99 4.09
N GLN A 292 -8.28 -2.66 4.06
CA GLN A 292 -7.13 -1.85 4.50
C GLN A 292 -6.83 -2.06 5.98
N GLU A 293 -7.87 -2.11 6.80
CA GLU A 293 -7.76 -2.44 8.21
C GLU A 293 -7.11 -3.81 8.39
N SER A 294 -7.51 -4.84 7.64
CA SER A 294 -6.90 -6.18 7.69
C SER A 294 -5.46 -6.22 7.17
N LEU A 295 -5.07 -5.27 6.32
CA LEU A 295 -3.70 -5.10 5.82
C LEU A 295 -2.80 -4.41 6.84
N GLN A 296 -3.37 -3.68 7.82
CA GLN A 296 -2.59 -3.16 8.94
C GLN A 296 -1.88 -4.33 9.62
N PRO A 297 -0.55 -4.24 9.86
CA PRO A 297 0.22 -5.42 10.26
C PRO A 297 -0.28 -6.05 11.58
N PHE A 298 -0.90 -5.26 12.46
CA PHE A 298 -1.56 -5.75 13.69
C PHE A 298 -2.74 -6.66 13.35
N ASN A 299 -3.72 -6.10 12.63
CA ASN A 299 -4.96 -6.78 12.25
C ASN A 299 -4.73 -7.95 11.31
N ARG A 300 -3.67 -7.92 10.52
CA ARG A 300 -3.27 -9.03 9.64
C ARG A 300 -2.96 -10.28 10.45
N ILE A 301 -2.20 -10.16 11.54
CA ILE A 301 -1.85 -11.30 12.39
C ILE A 301 -3.10 -11.86 13.08
N THR A 302 -3.96 -11.00 13.62
CA THR A 302 -5.24 -11.41 14.24
C THR A 302 -6.17 -12.06 13.23
N THR A 303 -6.33 -11.49 12.04
CA THR A 303 -7.17 -12.06 10.97
C THR A 303 -6.67 -13.43 10.52
N MET A 304 -5.35 -13.61 10.38
CA MET A 304 -4.75 -14.90 10.05
C MET A 304 -5.03 -15.94 11.14
N ILE A 305 -4.92 -15.56 12.41
CA ILE A 305 -5.23 -16.40 13.57
C ILE A 305 -6.71 -16.82 13.57
N GLU A 306 -7.63 -15.87 13.38
CA GLU A 306 -9.06 -16.12 13.41
C GLU A 306 -9.51 -17.01 12.24
N SER A 307 -9.04 -16.70 11.02
CA SER A 307 -9.38 -17.45 9.81
C SER A 307 -8.90 -18.91 9.87
N ASN A 308 -7.81 -19.18 10.61
CA ASN A 308 -7.26 -20.54 10.76
C ASN A 308 -7.57 -21.17 12.12
N LYS A 309 -8.41 -20.55 12.96
CA LYS A 309 -8.71 -21.02 14.33
C LYS A 309 -9.18 -22.48 14.38
N HIS A 310 -9.94 -22.92 13.39
CA HIS A 310 -10.45 -24.30 13.25
C HIS A 310 -9.36 -25.34 12.95
N LYS A 311 -8.18 -24.93 12.47
CA LYS A 311 -7.04 -25.80 12.14
C LYS A 311 -6.00 -25.93 13.26
N LEU A 312 -6.16 -25.17 14.34
CA LEU A 312 -5.20 -25.10 15.45
C LEU A 312 -5.44 -26.23 16.46
N THR A 313 -4.37 -26.89 16.89
CA THR A 313 -4.40 -27.81 18.03
C THR A 313 -4.56 -27.04 19.34
N LYS A 314 -4.85 -27.73 20.46
CA LYS A 314 -4.97 -27.09 21.78
C LYS A 314 -3.72 -26.27 22.17
N GLY A 315 -2.51 -26.80 21.90
CA GLY A 315 -1.26 -26.08 22.17
C GLY A 315 -1.05 -24.87 21.26
N GLU A 316 -1.41 -24.99 19.98
CA GLU A 316 -1.34 -23.87 19.02
C GLU A 316 -2.39 -22.79 19.29
N ALA A 317 -3.55 -23.15 19.85
CA ALA A 317 -4.57 -22.20 20.31
C ALA A 317 -4.08 -21.37 21.51
N THR A 318 -3.24 -21.94 22.39
CA THR A 318 -2.56 -21.20 23.46
C THR A 318 -1.59 -20.17 22.89
N ILE A 319 -0.82 -20.55 21.86
CA ILE A 319 0.09 -19.63 21.15
C ILE A 319 -0.72 -18.49 20.50
N ALA A 320 -1.80 -18.82 19.78
CA ALA A 320 -2.70 -17.84 19.18
C ALA A 320 -3.22 -16.83 20.21
N LYS A 321 -3.73 -17.31 21.35
CA LYS A 321 -4.24 -16.45 22.42
C LYS A 321 -3.14 -15.52 22.97
N TYR A 322 -1.94 -16.05 23.20
CA TYR A 322 -0.82 -15.24 23.69
C TYR A 322 -0.42 -14.15 22.69
N VAL A 323 -0.24 -14.51 21.42
CA VAL A 323 0.17 -13.59 20.34
C VAL A 323 -0.88 -12.48 20.14
N THR A 324 -2.17 -12.80 20.17
CA THR A 324 -3.25 -11.80 20.07
C THR A 324 -3.26 -10.84 21.27
N MET A 325 -3.03 -11.33 22.48
CA MET A 325 -3.08 -10.49 23.69
C MET A 325 -1.78 -9.70 23.95
N ASN A 326 -0.65 -10.17 23.43
CA ASN A 326 0.68 -9.63 23.74
C ASN A 326 1.49 -9.35 22.46
N LEU A 327 0.86 -8.81 21.42
CA LEU A 327 1.51 -8.68 20.11
C LEU A 327 2.78 -7.80 20.17
N SER A 328 2.78 -6.75 21.00
CA SER A 328 3.92 -5.85 21.23
C SER A 328 5.12 -6.52 21.90
N ASP A 329 4.91 -7.66 22.57
CA ASP A 329 5.92 -8.44 23.25
C ASP A 329 6.62 -9.44 22.30
N VAL A 330 5.91 -9.89 21.26
CA VAL A 330 6.41 -10.88 20.29
C VAL A 330 7.76 -10.52 19.66
N PRO A 331 8.00 -9.26 19.21
CA PRO A 331 9.29 -8.88 18.62
C PRO A 331 10.48 -9.01 19.58
N ASN A 332 10.26 -8.98 20.89
CA ASN A 332 11.32 -8.93 21.90
C ASN A 332 11.86 -10.31 22.29
N HIS A 333 11.27 -11.38 21.76
CA HIS A 333 11.62 -12.74 22.15
C HIS A 333 12.09 -13.57 20.95
N THR A 334 13.15 -14.36 21.17
CA THR A 334 13.54 -15.44 20.25
C THR A 334 12.49 -16.55 20.29
N ILE A 335 12.51 -17.46 19.31
CA ILE A 335 11.56 -18.58 19.30
C ILE A 335 11.69 -19.44 20.57
N SER A 336 12.92 -19.63 21.05
CA SER A 336 13.25 -20.38 22.25
C SER A 336 12.67 -19.72 23.50
N HIS A 337 12.91 -18.41 23.67
CA HIS A 337 12.36 -17.68 24.81
C HIS A 337 10.83 -17.60 24.78
N MET A 338 10.24 -17.46 23.59
CA MET A 338 8.78 -17.47 23.44
C MET A 338 8.18 -18.84 23.74
N ALA A 339 8.86 -19.92 23.35
CA ALA A 339 8.48 -21.30 23.66
C ALA A 339 8.42 -21.52 25.17
N ASP A 340 9.46 -21.10 25.90
CA ASP A 340 9.51 -21.17 27.36
C ASP A 340 8.41 -20.32 28.02
N LYS A 341 8.22 -19.09 27.54
CA LYS A 341 7.24 -18.14 28.11
C LYS A 341 5.79 -18.60 27.96
N ILE A 342 5.45 -19.23 26.83
CA ILE A 342 4.10 -19.79 26.58
C ILE A 342 3.99 -21.24 27.11
N ASN A 343 5.09 -21.85 27.55
CA ASN A 343 5.20 -23.25 27.96
C ASN A 343 4.80 -24.23 26.84
N VAL A 344 5.43 -24.08 25.67
CA VAL A 344 5.26 -24.93 24.48
C VAL A 344 6.61 -25.24 23.85
N SER A 345 6.69 -26.21 22.94
CA SER A 345 7.96 -26.47 22.20
C SER A 345 8.17 -25.48 21.04
N GLU A 346 9.42 -25.16 20.69
CA GLU A 346 9.76 -24.34 19.50
C GLU A 346 9.18 -24.93 18.19
N SER A 347 9.16 -26.26 18.09
CA SER A 347 8.56 -26.96 16.94
C SER A 347 7.07 -26.67 16.79
N MET A 348 6.37 -26.41 17.90
CA MET A 348 4.94 -26.09 17.91
C MET A 348 4.72 -24.64 17.44
N ILE A 349 5.55 -23.69 17.86
CA ILE A 349 5.53 -22.31 17.34
C ILE A 349 5.82 -22.30 15.83
N THR A 350 6.78 -23.11 15.38
CA THR A 350 7.10 -23.23 13.94
C THR A 350 5.92 -23.78 13.14
N ARG A 351 5.26 -24.83 13.64
CA ARG A 351 4.05 -25.39 13.00
C ARG A 351 2.89 -24.39 13.01
N PHE A 352 2.70 -23.65 14.10
CA PHE A 352 1.73 -22.56 14.19
C PHE A 352 1.96 -21.51 13.09
N CYS A 353 3.17 -20.97 12.96
CA CYS A 353 3.48 -19.98 11.92
C CYS A 353 3.26 -20.52 10.50
N LYS A 354 3.56 -21.79 10.25
CA LYS A 354 3.30 -22.42 8.95
C LYS A 354 1.80 -22.58 8.66
N LYS A 355 1.00 -22.99 9.65
CA LYS A 355 -0.46 -23.12 9.52
C LYS A 355 -1.17 -21.79 9.28
N LEU A 356 -0.59 -20.70 9.78
CA LEU A 356 -1.05 -19.34 9.49
C LEU A 356 -0.53 -18.79 8.17
N GLU A 357 0.24 -19.56 7.38
CA GLU A 357 0.87 -19.09 6.14
C GLU A 357 1.87 -17.93 6.35
N ILE A 358 2.33 -17.72 7.58
CA ILE A 358 3.37 -16.74 7.94
C ILE A 358 4.76 -17.31 7.61
N GLY A 359 4.91 -18.63 7.59
CA GLY A 359 6.13 -19.34 7.20
C GLY A 359 7.08 -19.61 8.38
N SER A 360 7.50 -18.56 9.09
CA SER A 360 8.46 -18.67 10.20
C SER A 360 8.13 -17.78 11.40
N TYR A 361 8.71 -18.10 12.56
CA TYR A 361 8.58 -17.24 13.74
C TYR A 361 9.28 -15.88 13.56
N ASN A 362 10.37 -15.82 12.79
CA ASN A 362 11.02 -14.55 12.48
C ASN A 362 10.12 -13.64 11.62
N GLN A 363 9.37 -14.20 10.67
CA GLN A 363 8.36 -13.44 9.93
C GLN A 363 7.23 -12.97 10.84
N LEU A 364 6.75 -13.80 11.77
CA LEU A 364 5.78 -13.38 12.78
C LEU A 364 6.31 -12.22 13.63
N ARG A 365 7.57 -12.26 14.06
CA ARG A 365 8.22 -11.16 14.80
C ARG A 365 8.32 -9.88 13.98
N MET A 366 8.66 -9.97 12.69
CA MET A 366 8.74 -8.81 11.80
C MET A 366 7.36 -8.18 11.63
N MET A 367 6.34 -8.98 11.32
CA MET A 367 4.96 -8.51 11.19
C MET A 367 4.45 -7.90 12.51
N ALA A 368 4.77 -8.51 13.66
CA ALA A 368 4.40 -7.97 14.97
C ALA A 368 5.16 -6.66 15.28
N LYS A 369 6.41 -6.52 14.82
CA LYS A 369 7.19 -5.29 14.99
C LYS A 369 6.59 -4.16 14.15
N GLU A 370 6.26 -4.42 12.90
CA GLU A 370 5.55 -3.49 12.01
C GLU A 370 4.20 -3.10 12.60
N ALA A 371 3.47 -4.05 13.19
CA ALA A 371 2.20 -3.82 13.85
C ALA A 371 2.33 -2.83 15.01
N THR A 372 3.36 -3.02 15.83
CA THR A 372 3.62 -2.19 17.01
C THR A 372 4.08 -0.78 16.63
N ILE A 373 4.77 -0.64 15.49
CA ILE A 373 5.17 0.66 14.91
C ILE A 373 3.96 1.38 14.30
N GLY A 374 3.09 0.66 13.57
CA GLY A 374 1.87 1.19 12.98
C GLY A 374 0.88 1.76 14.01
N THR A 375 0.67 1.06 15.13
CA THR A 375 -0.14 1.60 16.24
C THR A 375 0.46 2.86 16.89
N ARG A 376 1.79 3.05 16.85
CA ARG A 376 2.42 4.28 17.37
C ARG A 376 2.32 5.47 16.42
N LEU A 377 2.06 5.23 15.13
CA LEU A 377 1.82 6.29 14.14
C LEU A 377 0.41 6.86 14.23
N HIS A 378 -0.59 6.06 14.60
CA HIS A 378 -1.96 6.55 14.84
C HIS A 378 -2.10 7.35 16.14
N ASP A 379 -1.25 7.11 17.14
CA ASP A 379 -1.28 7.85 18.41
C ASP A 379 -0.47 9.16 18.41
N LYS A 380 0.33 9.47 17.38
CA LYS A 380 1.25 10.62 17.43
C LYS A 380 1.46 11.33 16.10
N THR A 381 0.47 12.08 15.65
CA THR A 381 0.72 13.34 14.91
C THR A 381 1.04 14.45 15.90
N GLU A 382 2.24 14.43 16.47
CA GLU A 382 2.84 15.63 17.07
C GLU A 382 3.82 16.22 16.06
N ASN A 383 3.56 17.47 15.67
CA ASN A 383 4.51 18.33 14.97
C ASN A 383 5.87 18.31 15.69
N SER A 384 6.85 17.56 15.19
CA SER A 384 8.22 17.70 15.69
C SER A 384 8.78 19.04 15.19
N SER A 385 9.03 19.97 16.09
CA SER A 385 9.66 21.24 15.76
C SER A 385 11.08 21.03 15.22
N LEU A 386 11.60 21.97 14.42
CA LEU A 386 13.02 21.97 13.99
C LEU A 386 14.00 21.91 15.18
N VAL A 387 13.57 22.40 16.34
CA VAL A 387 14.33 22.37 17.60
C VAL A 387 14.45 20.94 18.12
N GLU A 388 13.36 20.18 18.16
CA GLU A 388 13.38 18.77 18.58
C GLU A 388 14.25 17.90 17.67
N ILE A 389 14.16 18.11 16.35
CA ILE A 389 15.01 17.38 15.40
C ILE A 389 16.49 17.69 15.68
N LYS A 390 16.84 18.96 15.89
CA LYS A 390 18.22 19.34 16.22
C LYS A 390 18.71 18.68 17.51
N GLU A 391 17.88 18.64 18.55
CA GLU A 391 18.21 18.00 19.83
C GLU A 391 18.42 16.49 19.66
N ASP A 392 17.56 15.82 18.88
CA ASP A 392 17.72 14.40 18.55
C ASP A 392 19.06 14.14 17.84
N TYR A 393 19.45 14.99 16.89
CA TYR A 393 20.75 14.89 16.22
C TYR A 393 21.93 15.07 17.17
N ILE A 394 21.88 16.05 18.06
CA ILE A 394 22.93 16.26 19.08
C ILE A 394 23.05 15.05 20.00
N ASN A 395 21.92 14.47 20.42
CA ASN A 395 21.90 13.28 21.27
C ASN A 395 22.52 12.05 20.58
N ILE A 396 22.27 11.87 19.28
CA ILE A 396 22.89 10.80 18.47
C ILE A 396 24.41 10.96 18.47
N LEU A 397 24.91 12.17 18.17
CA LEU A 397 26.34 12.45 18.09
C LEU A 397 27.04 12.20 19.44
N ASN A 398 26.49 12.73 20.54
CA ASN A 398 27.02 12.50 21.88
C ASN A 398 27.07 10.99 22.25
N LYS A 399 26.08 10.22 21.79
CA LYS A 399 26.04 8.78 22.05
C LYS A 399 27.06 8.02 21.21
N ILE A 400 27.32 8.42 19.95
CA ILE A 400 28.42 7.88 19.15
C ILE A 400 29.75 8.13 19.84
N ASP A 401 29.99 9.35 20.30
CA ASP A 401 31.23 9.70 21.00
C ASP A 401 31.39 8.83 22.26
N THR A 402 30.33 8.68 23.05
CA THR A 402 30.32 7.83 24.26
C THR A 402 30.61 6.36 23.95
N LEU A 403 30.01 5.82 22.90
CA LEU A 403 30.17 4.42 22.52
C LEU A 403 31.57 4.09 21.98
N ASN A 404 32.30 5.09 21.49
CA ASN A 404 33.60 4.90 20.84
C ASN A 404 34.74 5.63 21.57
N GLN A 405 34.58 5.99 22.85
CA GLN A 405 35.62 6.68 23.64
C GLN A 405 36.94 5.90 23.73
N SER A 406 36.88 4.58 23.65
CA SER A 406 38.04 3.69 23.72
C SER A 406 38.76 3.51 22.38
N VAL A 407 38.26 4.10 21.29
CA VAL A 407 38.82 3.92 19.95
C VAL A 407 39.90 4.97 19.68
N ASP A 408 41.12 4.54 19.34
CA ASP A 408 42.20 5.44 18.94
C ASP A 408 42.04 5.84 17.46
N PHE A 409 41.41 7.00 17.24
CA PHE A 409 41.21 7.56 15.91
C PHE A 409 42.52 7.93 15.19
N ALA A 410 43.59 8.26 15.92
CA ALA A 410 44.88 8.59 15.32
C ALA A 410 45.57 7.36 14.74
N GLU A 411 45.48 6.23 15.45
CA GLU A 411 45.94 4.93 14.96
C GLU A 411 45.19 4.52 13.69
N ILE A 412 43.87 4.72 13.66
CA ILE A 412 43.03 4.43 12.48
C ILE A 412 43.42 5.32 11.30
N GLY A 413 43.62 6.61 11.52
CA GLY A 413 44.12 7.52 10.49
C GLY A 413 45.47 7.07 9.93
N SER A 414 46.36 6.53 10.76
CA SER A 414 47.63 5.94 10.32
C SER A 414 47.42 4.70 9.44
N GLN A 415 46.57 3.77 9.87
CA GLN A 415 46.24 2.56 9.11
C GLN A 415 45.58 2.87 7.77
N LEU A 416 44.66 3.85 7.74
CA LEU A 416 44.00 4.33 6.52
C LEU A 416 45.01 4.95 5.54
N ARG A 417 46.05 5.64 6.01
CA ARG A 417 47.13 6.20 5.17
C ARG A 417 48.11 5.15 4.65
N LEU A 418 48.36 4.09 5.41
CA LEU A 418 49.28 3.01 5.03
C LEU A 418 48.63 2.00 4.09
N ALA A 419 47.30 1.90 4.10
CA ALA A 419 46.55 1.02 3.22
C ALA A 419 46.75 1.40 1.75
N LYS A 420 47.20 0.45 0.93
CA LYS A 420 47.29 0.62 -0.52
C LYS A 420 45.92 0.50 -1.20
N ARG A 421 44.96 -0.13 -0.52
CA ARG A 421 43.60 -0.34 -0.98
C ARG A 421 42.64 -0.40 0.20
N ILE A 422 41.50 0.27 0.07
CA ILE A 422 40.40 0.17 1.03
C ILE A 422 39.25 -0.59 0.37
N ILE A 423 38.69 -1.56 1.06
CA ILE A 423 37.55 -2.34 0.57
C ILE A 423 36.40 -2.25 1.56
N LEU A 424 35.23 -1.85 1.09
CA LEU A 424 34.00 -1.75 1.87
C LEU A 424 33.05 -2.90 1.52
N TYR A 425 32.63 -3.63 2.55
CA TYR A 425 31.64 -4.70 2.46
C TYR A 425 30.38 -4.34 3.25
N GLY A 426 29.21 -4.40 2.63
CA GLY A 426 27.94 -4.12 3.29
C GLY A 426 26.76 -4.77 2.57
N SER A 427 25.53 -4.51 3.00
CA SER A 427 24.34 -4.95 2.27
C SER A 427 23.99 -4.00 1.12
N GLU A 428 23.21 -4.46 0.13
CA GLU A 428 22.66 -3.65 -0.97
C GLU A 428 21.95 -2.39 -0.44
N GLU A 429 21.16 -2.51 0.63
CA GLU A 429 20.49 -1.39 1.30
C GLU A 429 21.45 -0.33 1.90
N LYS A 430 22.75 -0.58 1.93
CA LYS A 430 23.78 0.32 2.46
C LYS A 430 24.81 0.74 1.42
N GLU A 431 24.61 0.32 0.17
CA GLU A 431 25.52 0.62 -0.93
C GLU A 431 25.66 2.13 -1.18
N TYR A 432 24.59 2.90 -1.07
CA TYR A 432 24.64 4.36 -1.26
C TYR A 432 25.56 5.05 -0.24
N VAL A 433 25.53 4.66 1.04
CA VAL A 433 26.41 5.24 2.08
C VAL A 433 27.87 4.88 1.82
N MET A 434 28.13 3.61 1.48
CA MET A 434 29.48 3.15 1.16
C MET A 434 30.03 3.85 -0.09
N ASN A 435 29.18 4.09 -1.10
CA ASN A 435 29.57 4.84 -2.29
C ASN A 435 29.86 6.32 -1.99
N GLN A 436 29.15 6.96 -1.04
CA GLN A 436 29.51 8.30 -0.60
C GLN A 436 30.90 8.34 0.05
N LEU A 437 31.26 7.35 0.88
CA LEU A 437 32.62 7.24 1.42
C LEU A 437 33.64 7.11 0.31
N LYS A 438 33.38 6.20 -0.65
CA LYS A 438 34.24 6.00 -1.82
C LYS A 438 34.49 7.32 -2.55
N TYR A 439 33.45 8.10 -2.86
CA TYR A 439 33.60 9.35 -3.58
C TYR A 439 34.41 10.39 -2.79
N LYS A 440 34.17 10.55 -1.48
CA LYS A 440 34.95 11.46 -0.65
C LYS A 440 36.43 11.03 -0.52
N MET A 441 36.71 9.73 -0.47
CA MET A 441 38.08 9.20 -0.43
C MET A 441 38.80 9.35 -1.77
N MET A 442 38.08 9.29 -2.89
CA MET A 442 38.64 9.57 -4.21
C MET A 442 39.15 11.02 -4.34
N GLU A 443 38.49 12.00 -3.70
CA GLU A 443 39.00 13.38 -3.64
C GLU A 443 40.35 13.48 -2.91
N LEU A 444 40.59 12.58 -1.95
CA LEU A 444 41.86 12.43 -1.23
C LEU A 444 42.86 11.51 -1.96
N HIS A 445 42.56 11.10 -3.19
CA HIS A 445 43.37 10.20 -4.02
C HIS A 445 43.57 8.80 -3.40
N ILE A 446 42.63 8.35 -2.56
CA ILE A 446 42.64 7.04 -1.94
C ILE A 446 41.63 6.13 -2.68
N PRO A 447 42.08 5.03 -3.31
CA PRO A 447 41.20 4.13 -4.03
C PRO A 447 40.37 3.26 -3.07
N VAL A 448 39.05 3.27 -3.25
CA VAL A 448 38.08 2.51 -2.46
C VAL A 448 37.20 1.64 -3.36
N ASP A 449 37.17 0.34 -3.07
CA ASP A 449 36.27 -0.62 -3.69
C ASP A 449 35.06 -0.89 -2.78
N VAL A 450 33.88 -1.04 -3.38
CA VAL A 450 32.61 -1.26 -2.65
C VAL A 450 31.94 -2.51 -3.21
N PHE A 451 31.56 -3.43 -2.32
CA PHE A 451 30.84 -4.65 -2.68
C PHE A 451 29.66 -4.85 -1.73
N SER A 452 28.45 -4.91 -2.28
CA SER A 452 27.19 -4.86 -1.53
C SER A 452 26.37 -6.15 -1.62
N ASN A 453 26.63 -6.97 -2.63
CA ASN A 453 25.94 -8.23 -2.86
C ASN A 453 26.90 -9.43 -2.83
N ARG A 454 26.34 -10.61 -2.56
CA ARG A 454 27.12 -11.84 -2.37
C ARG A 454 27.99 -12.21 -3.57
N TYR A 455 27.47 -12.04 -4.78
CA TYR A 455 28.21 -12.41 -6.00
C TYR A 455 29.47 -11.55 -6.15
N GLN A 456 29.34 -10.24 -5.95
CA GLN A 456 30.46 -9.31 -5.96
C GLN A 456 31.47 -9.62 -4.85
N MET A 457 31.00 -9.86 -3.61
CA MET A 457 31.85 -10.19 -2.46
C MET A 457 32.65 -11.48 -2.69
N ASP A 458 31.99 -12.55 -3.16
CA ASP A 458 32.68 -13.82 -3.42
C ASP A 458 33.73 -13.66 -4.53
N ARG A 459 33.50 -12.78 -5.50
CA ARG A 459 34.48 -12.47 -6.55
C ARG A 459 35.61 -11.57 -6.06
N SER A 460 35.39 -10.65 -5.13
CA SER A 460 36.39 -9.69 -4.67
C SER A 460 37.48 -10.30 -3.77
N VAL A 461 37.34 -11.54 -3.31
CA VAL A 461 38.29 -12.20 -2.40
C VAL A 461 39.75 -12.15 -2.91
N HIS A 462 39.96 -12.25 -4.22
CA HIS A 462 41.30 -12.18 -4.83
C HIS A 462 41.97 -10.80 -4.73
N LEU A 463 41.22 -9.76 -4.34
CA LEU A 463 41.73 -8.41 -4.13
C LEU A 463 42.32 -8.22 -2.72
N LEU A 464 42.13 -9.17 -1.81
CA LEU A 464 42.56 -9.10 -0.42
C LEU A 464 44.03 -9.50 -0.24
N ASP A 465 44.82 -8.62 0.37
CA ASP A 465 46.20 -8.86 0.78
C ASP A 465 46.54 -8.10 2.08
N GLN A 466 47.76 -8.26 2.57
CA GLN A 466 48.24 -7.62 3.80
C GLN A 466 48.32 -6.08 3.76
N HIS A 467 48.16 -5.47 2.58
CA HIS A 467 48.17 -4.01 2.41
C HIS A 467 46.76 -3.44 2.26
N CYS A 468 45.74 -4.28 2.41
CA CYS A 468 44.34 -3.87 2.40
C CYS A 468 43.88 -3.42 3.79
N LEU A 469 43.01 -2.42 3.81
CA LEU A 469 42.15 -2.12 4.94
C LEU A 469 40.71 -2.45 4.55
N VAL A 470 40.05 -3.28 5.34
CA VAL A 470 38.72 -3.80 5.03
C VAL A 470 37.72 -3.30 6.05
N VAL A 471 36.67 -2.63 5.59
CA VAL A 471 35.57 -2.16 6.44
C VAL A 471 34.33 -3.01 6.19
N GLY A 472 33.88 -3.71 7.21
CA GLY A 472 32.63 -4.45 7.20
C GLY A 472 31.51 -3.66 7.87
N LEU A 473 30.48 -3.32 7.12
CA LEU A 473 29.30 -2.64 7.61
C LEU A 473 28.15 -3.64 7.83
N SER A 474 27.82 -3.89 9.10
CA SER A 474 26.67 -4.70 9.48
C SER A 474 26.04 -4.14 10.75
N ILE A 475 24.98 -3.34 10.60
CA ILE A 475 24.26 -2.72 11.73
C ILE A 475 23.81 -3.76 12.75
N SER A 476 23.30 -4.91 12.29
CA SER A 476 22.92 -6.01 13.18
C SER A 476 24.11 -6.77 13.76
N GLY A 477 25.29 -6.68 13.13
CA GLY A 477 26.47 -7.47 13.49
C GLY A 477 26.45 -8.94 13.03
N PHE A 478 25.36 -9.41 12.40
CA PHE A 478 25.17 -10.83 12.03
C PHE A 478 25.12 -11.11 10.51
N ASN A 479 25.46 -10.14 9.65
CA ASN A 479 25.41 -10.38 8.20
C ASN A 479 26.48 -11.41 7.77
N SER A 480 26.04 -12.63 7.48
CA SER A 480 26.92 -13.77 7.14
C SER A 480 27.87 -13.50 5.95
N ASN A 481 27.45 -12.72 4.95
CA ASN A 481 28.30 -12.39 3.81
C ASN A 481 29.42 -11.43 4.21
N VAL A 482 29.09 -10.37 4.96
CA VAL A 482 30.08 -9.40 5.47
C VAL A 482 31.06 -10.08 6.43
N LEU A 483 30.55 -10.91 7.34
CA LEU A 483 31.37 -11.66 8.29
C LEU A 483 32.36 -12.60 7.59
N LYS A 484 31.93 -13.29 6.53
CA LYS A 484 32.80 -14.14 5.71
C LYS A 484 33.94 -13.33 5.07
N MET A 485 33.66 -12.11 4.60
CA MET A 485 34.67 -11.25 3.99
C MET A 485 35.65 -10.70 5.03
N LEU A 486 35.19 -10.35 6.22
CA LEU A 486 36.07 -9.95 7.33
C LEU A 486 37.00 -11.09 7.76
N GLU A 487 36.50 -12.32 7.85
CA GLU A 487 37.35 -13.49 8.11
C GLU A 487 38.39 -13.73 7.00
N ALA A 488 37.99 -13.57 5.74
CA ALA A 488 38.90 -13.70 4.61
C ALA A 488 40.00 -12.63 4.64
N ALA A 489 39.63 -11.38 4.95
CA ALA A 489 40.58 -10.28 5.09
C ALA A 489 41.60 -10.56 6.19
N ARG A 490 41.15 -11.03 7.36
CA ARG A 490 42.02 -11.36 8.49
C ARG A 490 42.99 -12.51 8.17
N LYS A 491 42.55 -13.53 7.42
CA LYS A 491 43.44 -14.62 6.94
C LYS A 491 44.55 -14.12 6.03
N CYS A 492 44.35 -13.00 5.34
CA CYS A 492 45.35 -12.33 4.52
C CYS A 492 46.18 -11.29 5.29
N ASN A 493 46.04 -11.19 6.62
CA ASN A 493 46.66 -10.16 7.47
C ASN A 493 46.28 -8.72 7.08
N ALA A 494 45.10 -8.51 6.48
CA ALA A 494 44.56 -7.18 6.25
C ALA A 494 44.01 -6.59 7.55
N THR A 495 44.14 -5.27 7.73
CA THR A 495 43.51 -4.56 8.86
C THR A 495 42.00 -4.53 8.67
N THR A 496 41.24 -4.91 9.70
CA THR A 496 39.78 -5.04 9.63
C THR A 496 39.06 -4.09 10.58
N ILE A 497 38.09 -3.35 10.04
CA ILE A 497 37.22 -2.43 10.78
C ILE A 497 35.77 -2.91 10.68
N GLY A 498 35.12 -3.13 11.83
CA GLY A 498 33.70 -3.49 11.91
C GLY A 498 32.85 -2.29 12.29
N ILE A 499 31.71 -2.09 11.62
CA ILE A 499 30.72 -1.07 12.00
C ILE A 499 29.40 -1.74 12.34
N THR A 500 28.93 -1.57 13.57
CA THR A 500 27.73 -2.24 14.08
C THR A 500 27.00 -1.46 15.17
N SER A 501 25.74 -1.78 15.45
CA SER A 501 25.02 -1.26 16.61
C SER A 501 24.94 -2.26 17.77
N GLN A 502 25.58 -3.43 17.66
CA GLN A 502 25.49 -4.52 18.63
C GLN A 502 26.87 -4.80 19.24
N GLN A 503 27.02 -4.50 20.53
CA GLN A 503 28.28 -4.72 21.26
C GLN A 503 28.66 -6.21 21.32
N ASP A 504 27.68 -7.08 21.54
CA ASP A 504 27.85 -8.53 21.57
C ASP A 504 27.44 -9.14 20.22
N SER A 505 28.32 -9.03 19.22
CA SER A 505 28.03 -9.59 17.90
C SER A 505 29.26 -10.16 17.18
N PRO A 506 29.10 -11.14 16.27
CA PRO A 506 30.23 -11.80 15.61
C PRO A 506 31.16 -10.85 14.85
N ILE A 507 30.68 -9.66 14.46
CA ILE A 507 31.55 -8.67 13.83
C ILE A 507 32.60 -8.14 14.81
N THR A 508 32.26 -7.94 16.08
CA THR A 508 33.18 -7.39 17.09
C THR A 508 34.31 -8.37 17.42
N GLU A 509 34.04 -9.68 17.35
CA GLU A 509 35.03 -10.75 17.53
C GLU A 509 35.98 -10.92 16.32
N ARG A 510 35.56 -10.43 15.15
CA ARG A 510 36.20 -10.70 13.85
C ARG A 510 36.89 -9.49 13.24
N THR A 511 36.90 -8.36 13.94
CA THR A 511 37.55 -7.13 13.49
C THR A 511 38.58 -6.65 14.47
N ASP A 512 39.69 -6.13 13.97
CA ASP A 512 40.75 -5.54 14.79
C ASP A 512 40.27 -4.28 15.51
N ILE A 513 39.38 -3.53 14.84
CA ILE A 513 38.80 -2.29 15.32
C ILE A 513 37.29 -2.35 15.11
N THR A 514 36.49 -1.99 16.13
CA THR A 514 35.03 -1.94 16.02
C THR A 514 34.50 -0.55 16.33
N PHE A 515 33.65 -0.05 15.45
CA PHE A 515 32.85 1.15 15.65
C PHE A 515 31.41 0.81 15.99
N PHE A 516 30.94 1.43 17.05
CA PHE A 516 29.58 1.33 17.52
C PHE A 516 28.74 2.52 17.07
N ILE A 517 27.63 2.23 16.40
CA ILE A 517 26.60 3.23 16.09
C ILE A 517 25.35 3.00 16.98
N PRO A 518 24.62 4.05 17.37
CA PRO A 518 23.41 3.92 18.17
C PRO A 518 22.37 2.99 17.51
N SER A 519 21.71 2.16 18.31
CA SER A 519 20.60 1.35 17.82
C SER A 519 19.33 2.21 17.65
N GLY A 520 18.38 1.78 16.82
CA GLY A 520 17.12 2.53 16.63
C GLY A 520 16.24 2.61 17.88
N ASN A 521 16.56 1.87 18.93
CA ASN A 521 15.86 1.89 20.22
C ASN A 521 16.51 2.87 21.23
N ASP A 522 17.69 3.38 20.90
CA ASP A 522 18.56 4.10 21.83
C ASP A 522 18.35 5.62 21.83
N VAL A 523 17.67 6.17 20.82
CA VAL A 523 17.42 7.61 20.66
C VAL A 523 16.07 7.83 19.97
N GLY A 524 15.06 8.27 20.74
CA GLY A 524 13.91 9.05 20.26
C GLY A 524 13.17 8.66 18.96
N LYS A 525 12.44 9.63 18.40
CA LYS A 525 11.43 9.47 17.32
C LYS A 525 12.02 9.27 15.90
N VAL A 526 13.34 9.27 15.71
CA VAL A 526 14.01 9.41 14.39
C VAL A 526 14.76 8.13 13.95
N SER A 527 14.11 6.96 13.96
CA SER A 527 14.82 5.66 13.83
C SER A 527 15.58 5.42 12.50
N HIS A 528 15.11 5.97 11.37
CA HIS A 528 15.74 5.75 10.07
C HIS A 528 16.92 6.71 9.82
N SER A 529 16.78 7.99 10.18
CA SER A 529 17.81 9.00 10.00
C SER A 529 18.99 8.82 10.97
N ILE A 530 18.76 8.23 12.15
CA ILE A 530 19.83 7.92 13.12
C ILE A 530 20.96 7.11 12.50
N ARG A 531 20.63 6.06 11.73
CA ARG A 531 21.63 5.12 11.19
C ARG A 531 22.49 5.76 10.11
N GLU A 532 21.89 6.62 9.29
CA GLU A 532 22.59 7.30 8.20
C GLU A 532 23.49 8.41 8.75
N VAL A 533 22.96 9.22 9.65
CA VAL A 533 23.69 10.29 10.33
C VAL A 533 24.88 9.74 11.09
N SER A 534 24.70 8.61 11.79
CA SER A 534 25.79 7.95 12.51
C SER A 534 26.89 7.47 11.58
N LEU A 535 26.51 6.91 10.42
CA LEU A 535 27.48 6.48 9.43
C LEU A 535 28.19 7.70 8.81
N PHE A 536 27.46 8.73 8.38
CA PHE A 536 28.06 9.95 7.81
C PHE A 536 29.01 10.65 8.78
N TYR A 537 28.65 10.76 10.06
CA TYR A 537 29.53 11.30 11.08
C TYR A 537 30.82 10.49 11.22
N LEU A 538 30.72 9.15 11.27
CA LEU A 538 31.89 8.28 11.30
C LEU A 538 32.78 8.47 10.07
N LEU A 539 32.18 8.57 8.88
CA LEU A 539 32.89 8.80 7.63
C LEU A 539 33.64 10.12 7.65
N ASP A 540 33.01 11.20 8.13
CA ASP A 540 33.64 12.52 8.23
C ASP A 540 34.77 12.53 9.26
N THR A 541 34.65 11.76 10.34
CA THR A 541 35.73 11.58 11.31
C THR A 541 36.93 10.86 10.68
N PHE A 542 36.72 9.78 9.91
CA PHE A 542 37.80 9.13 9.17
C PHE A 542 38.47 10.05 8.15
N LEU A 543 37.70 10.84 7.42
CA LEU A 543 38.25 11.79 6.46
C LEU A 543 39.11 12.87 7.13
N LYS A 544 38.65 13.38 8.29
CA LYS A 544 39.39 14.38 9.06
C LYS A 544 40.74 13.85 9.54
N GLU A 545 40.79 12.59 9.98
CA GLU A 545 42.04 11.95 10.41
C GLU A 545 43.00 11.67 9.25
N ILE A 546 42.50 11.52 8.02
CA ILE A 546 43.34 11.30 6.82
C ILE A 546 43.89 12.61 6.27
N GLN A 547 43.13 13.72 6.35
CA GLN A 547 43.57 15.02 5.84
C GLN A 547 44.88 15.46 6.52
N PRO A 548 45.88 15.97 5.76
CA PRO A 548 47.06 16.52 6.40
C PRO A 548 46.63 17.69 7.28
N LEU A 549 47.03 17.67 8.56
CA LEU A 549 47.02 18.85 9.42
C LEU A 549 47.68 19.98 8.63
N LYS A 550 46.88 20.93 8.12
CA LYS A 550 47.41 22.14 7.50
C LYS A 550 48.42 22.71 8.49
N LYS A 551 49.67 22.81 8.03
CA LYS A 551 50.79 23.45 8.72
C LYS A 551 50.29 24.68 9.48
N THR A 552 50.18 24.54 10.79
CA THR A 552 50.23 25.69 11.68
C THR A 552 51.70 25.91 11.98
N GLN A 553 52.39 26.62 11.10
CA GLN A 553 53.62 27.31 11.45
C GLN A 553 53.93 28.38 10.41
N VAL A 554 53.75 29.61 10.88
CA VAL A 554 54.36 30.86 10.43
C VAL A 554 55.88 30.66 10.30
N MET A 555 56.40 30.86 9.09
CA MET A 555 57.47 31.81 8.73
C MET A 555 57.70 31.75 7.21
#